data_AF-A0A8C0EFY8-F1
#
_entry.id   AF-A0A8C0EFY8-F1
#
_cell.length_a   1.000
_cell.length_b   1.000
_cell.length_c   1.000
_cell.angle_alpha   90.00
_cell.angle_beta   90.00
_cell.angle_gamma   90.00
#
_symmetry.space_group_name_H-M   'P 1'
#
loop_
_entity.id
_entity.type
_entity.pdbx_description
1 polymer ?
#
loop_
_entity_poly.entity_id
_entity_poly.type
_entity_poly.pdbx_seq_one_letter_code
_entity_poly.pdbx_strand_id
1 'polypeptide(L)'
;MAKFCRYLSLEDTDYCFPHLLANQNLNQNLGLVTADAEGCLQLCLVEVANGLRNPVAMVHANDGTHRFFIAEQVGLVWTYLPDRSRLEKPFLNISKAVLTSPWEGDERGFLGIVFHPKFKFNGKVYVYYSVEVHYEERIRISEFRISPADMNSLDHGSERIILEIEEPASNHNGGELLFGDDGYLYIFTGDGGMAGDPFGTFGNAQNKSTLLGKVLRIDVNNNDHGPLYRIPPDNPFLNDPKARPEIYAYGVRNMWRCSFDRGEPHTKEGKGRLFCGDVGQNKYEEIDIVEKGKNYGWRAREGFSCYDKKLCTNSSMDDVLPIYAYPHKMGKSVTGGYVYRGCESPNLNGLYIFGDFMSGRLMSLKEDHATGEWQYSEICMGTGQTCMFPGLINNYYQYIISFAEDEAGELYFMSTGIPSATAPHGVVYKVVDTSRYEMFFLQSLSVVQRVQVSSPMLGPSVELDQGTAGVIHCRAALLLQSWESMLSGDHQLVMGPVGWDICS
;
A
#
# COMPACT_ATOMS: atom_id res chain seq x y z
N MET A 1 -28.33 22.52 29.97
CA MET A 1 -28.14 22.19 28.53
C MET A 1 -28.47 23.37 27.62
N ALA A 2 -29.64 24.03 27.73
CA ALA A 2 -29.81 25.41 27.20
C ALA A 2 -28.93 26.47 27.89
N LYS A 3 -28.13 26.04 28.88
CA LYS A 3 -27.22 26.87 29.68
C LYS A 3 -25.87 27.07 29.00
N PHE A 4 -25.39 26.14 28.18
CA PHE A 4 -24.07 26.20 27.54
C PHE A 4 -24.06 27.16 26.34
N CYS A 5 -24.99 27.01 25.39
CA CYS A 5 -25.11 27.94 24.24
C CYS A 5 -25.51 29.37 24.69
N ARG A 6 -26.29 29.50 25.79
CA ARG A 6 -26.56 30.81 26.42
C ARG A 6 -25.36 31.39 27.17
N TYR A 7 -24.48 30.57 27.72
CA TYR A 7 -23.28 31.04 28.43
C TYR A 7 -22.23 31.58 27.45
N LEU A 8 -22.19 31.06 26.24
CA LEU A 8 -21.31 31.51 25.16
C LEU A 8 -21.92 32.60 24.27
N SER A 9 -23.15 33.05 24.56
CA SER A 9 -23.86 34.08 23.79
C SER A 9 -23.83 33.88 22.27
N LEU A 10 -23.89 32.63 21.81
CA LEU A 10 -23.93 32.33 20.39
C LEU A 10 -25.32 32.74 19.85
N GLU A 11 -25.35 33.72 18.94
CA GLU A 11 -26.59 34.26 18.37
C GLU A 11 -27.32 33.25 17.47
N ASP A 12 -26.59 32.29 16.90
CA ASP A 12 -27.13 31.26 16.03
C ASP A 12 -27.15 29.88 16.71
N THR A 13 -28.36 29.42 17.02
CA THR A 13 -28.60 28.10 17.63
C THR A 13 -28.30 26.93 16.70
N ASP A 14 -28.14 27.16 15.40
CA ASP A 14 -27.84 26.11 14.42
C ASP A 14 -26.38 25.59 14.56
N TYR A 15 -25.45 26.38 15.11
CA TYR A 15 -24.13 25.84 15.51
C TYR A 15 -24.22 24.78 16.62
N CYS A 16 -25.32 24.77 17.37
CA CYS A 16 -25.53 23.86 18.47
C CYS A 16 -26.23 22.57 18.06
N PHE A 17 -26.18 22.08 16.79
CA PHE A 17 -26.80 20.81 16.33
C PHE A 17 -26.55 19.64 17.31
N PRO A 18 -27.44 19.42 18.30
CA PRO A 18 -27.19 18.47 19.38
C PRO A 18 -27.66 17.06 18.99
N HIS A 19 -28.20 16.94 17.79
CA HIS A 19 -28.85 15.78 17.23
C HIS A 19 -28.31 15.44 15.83
N LEU A 20 -27.12 15.96 15.46
CA LEU A 20 -26.49 15.61 14.19
C LEU A 20 -26.38 14.08 14.04
N LEU A 21 -26.01 13.38 15.12
CA LEU A 21 -25.95 11.90 15.22
C LEU A 21 -27.32 11.20 15.27
N ALA A 22 -28.41 11.93 15.50
CA ALA A 22 -29.77 11.39 15.53
C ALA A 22 -30.58 11.72 14.27
N ASN A 23 -30.05 12.56 13.36
CA ASN A 23 -30.70 12.88 12.11
C ASN A 23 -30.52 11.73 11.11
N GLN A 24 -31.54 10.89 10.99
CA GLN A 24 -31.51 9.71 10.11
C GLN A 24 -31.21 10.08 8.65
N ASN A 25 -31.70 11.21 8.13
CA ASN A 25 -31.44 11.59 6.73
C ASN A 25 -30.00 12.03 6.50
N LEU A 26 -29.33 12.64 7.49
CA LEU A 26 -27.91 13.02 7.40
C LEU A 26 -26.96 11.83 7.69
N ASN A 27 -27.44 10.81 8.40
CA ASN A 27 -26.63 9.71 8.90
C ASN A 27 -26.88 8.37 8.21
N GLN A 28 -27.89 8.27 7.34
CA GLN A 28 -28.26 7.01 6.68
C GLN A 28 -27.08 6.33 5.97
N ASN A 29 -26.10 7.10 5.52
CA ASN A 29 -24.92 6.61 4.79
C ASN A 29 -23.60 6.85 5.55
N LEU A 30 -23.66 7.22 6.84
CA LEU A 30 -22.44 7.31 7.66
C LEU A 30 -21.78 5.93 7.79
N GLY A 31 -20.48 5.84 7.51
CA GLY A 31 -19.76 4.57 7.55
C GLY A 31 -19.73 3.84 6.20
N LEU A 32 -20.31 4.40 5.14
CA LEU A 32 -20.32 3.80 3.80
C LEU A 32 -19.67 4.74 2.79
N VAL A 33 -18.87 4.15 1.90
CA VAL A 33 -18.33 4.84 0.73
C VAL A 33 -19.48 5.10 -0.25
N THR A 34 -19.50 6.27 -0.87
CA THR A 34 -20.47 6.57 -1.93
C THR A 34 -20.31 5.59 -3.09
N ALA A 35 -21.42 5.01 -3.56
CA ALA A 35 -21.45 4.16 -4.74
C ALA A 35 -22.36 4.77 -5.81
N ASP A 36 -22.06 4.51 -7.08
CA ASP A 36 -22.97 4.87 -8.17
C ASP A 36 -24.17 3.89 -8.29
N ALA A 37 -25.03 4.11 -9.28
CA ALA A 37 -26.22 3.29 -9.52
C ALA A 37 -25.90 1.83 -9.88
N GLU A 38 -24.67 1.54 -10.32
CA GLU A 38 -24.19 0.21 -10.67
C GLU A 38 -23.48 -0.48 -9.49
N GLY A 39 -23.34 0.23 -8.35
CA GLY A 39 -22.69 -0.26 -7.15
C GLY A 39 -21.17 -0.04 -7.15
N CYS A 40 -20.62 0.77 -8.06
CA CYS A 40 -19.21 1.06 -8.10
C CYS A 40 -18.83 2.12 -7.04
N LEU A 41 -17.89 1.77 -6.15
CA LEU A 41 -17.42 2.67 -5.10
C LEU A 41 -16.70 3.86 -5.74
N GLN A 42 -17.13 5.07 -5.41
CA GLN A 42 -16.62 6.31 -6.00
C GLN A 42 -15.52 6.89 -5.13
N LEU A 43 -14.28 6.86 -5.63
CA LEU A 43 -13.11 7.44 -4.97
C LEU A 43 -12.49 8.56 -5.81
N CYS A 44 -11.76 9.44 -5.16
CA CYS A 44 -10.95 10.47 -5.80
C CYS A 44 -9.48 10.22 -5.50
N LEU A 45 -8.61 10.90 -6.24
CA LEU A 45 -7.17 10.76 -6.10
C LEU A 45 -6.51 12.11 -5.82
N VAL A 46 -5.33 12.07 -5.22
CA VAL A 46 -4.40 13.20 -5.16
C VAL A 46 -3.09 12.76 -5.79
N GLU A 47 -2.59 13.53 -6.75
CA GLU A 47 -1.25 13.31 -7.30
C GLU A 47 -0.19 13.73 -6.26
N VAL A 48 0.76 12.83 -5.98
CA VAL A 48 1.76 13.00 -4.91
C VAL A 48 3.16 13.17 -5.48
N ALA A 49 3.48 12.40 -6.53
CA ALA A 49 4.76 12.45 -7.21
C ALA A 49 4.56 12.05 -8.68
N ASN A 50 5.31 12.65 -9.60
CA ASN A 50 5.23 12.39 -11.04
C ASN A 50 6.63 12.39 -11.69
N GLY A 51 6.68 12.03 -12.98
CA GLY A 51 7.93 12.00 -13.74
C GLY A 51 8.86 10.87 -13.33
N LEU A 52 8.32 9.83 -12.68
CA LEU A 52 9.08 8.70 -12.15
C LEU A 52 9.32 7.65 -13.23
N ARG A 53 10.46 6.97 -13.15
CA ARG A 53 10.84 5.87 -14.04
C ARG A 53 10.36 4.53 -13.51
N ASN A 54 9.17 4.12 -13.98
CA ASN A 54 8.47 2.90 -13.58
C ASN A 54 8.56 2.63 -12.06
N PRO A 55 7.85 3.42 -11.23
CA PRO A 55 7.94 3.33 -9.77
C PRO A 55 7.36 2.00 -9.30
N VAL A 56 8.23 1.15 -8.74
CA VAL A 56 7.87 -0.21 -8.34
C VAL A 56 7.44 -0.29 -6.88
N ALA A 57 7.97 0.57 -6.01
CA ALA A 57 7.71 0.51 -4.58
C ALA A 57 7.67 1.92 -3.97
N MET A 58 6.80 2.09 -2.97
CA MET A 58 6.81 3.22 -2.06
C MET A 58 6.76 2.65 -0.64
N VAL A 59 7.65 3.13 0.24
CA VAL A 59 7.71 2.69 1.65
C VAL A 59 7.95 3.86 2.58
N HIS A 60 7.62 3.69 3.86
CA HIS A 60 7.99 4.62 4.92
C HIS A 60 9.03 3.99 5.86
N ALA A 61 9.78 4.82 6.60
CA ALA A 61 10.82 4.34 7.52
C ALA A 61 10.27 3.93 8.90
N ASN A 62 9.01 4.25 9.19
CA ASN A 62 8.35 4.03 10.49
C ASN A 62 9.17 4.60 11.67
N ASP A 63 9.74 5.78 11.48
CA ASP A 63 10.66 6.45 12.41
C ASP A 63 10.06 7.73 13.02
N GLY A 64 8.80 8.04 12.70
CA GLY A 64 8.06 9.24 13.10
C GLY A 64 8.34 10.46 12.23
N THR A 65 9.13 10.33 11.16
CA THR A 65 9.46 11.46 10.28
C THR A 65 8.43 11.69 9.18
N HIS A 66 7.53 10.71 8.94
CA HIS A 66 6.56 10.72 7.84
C HIS A 66 7.20 10.93 6.46
N ARG A 67 8.50 10.64 6.32
CA ARG A 67 9.18 10.54 5.03
C ARG A 67 8.74 9.25 4.35
N PHE A 68 8.60 9.34 3.03
CA PHE A 68 8.39 8.17 2.19
C PHE A 68 9.47 8.11 1.11
N PHE A 69 9.72 6.89 0.65
CA PHE A 69 10.79 6.56 -0.26
C PHE A 69 10.19 5.86 -1.48
N ILE A 70 10.42 6.42 -2.67
CA ILE A 70 9.92 5.85 -3.91
C ILE A 70 11.08 5.23 -4.67
N ALA A 71 10.97 3.93 -4.97
CA ALA A 71 11.92 3.19 -5.76
C ALA A 71 11.49 3.11 -7.22
N GLU A 72 12.39 3.52 -8.12
CA GLU A 72 12.29 3.40 -9.57
C GLU A 72 12.95 2.09 -10.02
N GLN A 73 12.35 1.40 -11.00
CA GLN A 73 12.83 0.10 -11.50
C GLN A 73 14.30 0.14 -11.96
N VAL A 74 14.81 1.31 -12.36
CA VAL A 74 16.21 1.53 -12.76
C VAL A 74 17.22 1.51 -11.59
N GLY A 75 16.80 1.28 -10.34
CA GLY A 75 17.71 1.20 -9.20
C GLY A 75 18.00 2.54 -8.53
N LEU A 76 17.05 3.48 -8.60
CA LEU A 76 17.08 4.74 -7.88
C LEU A 76 16.00 4.74 -6.81
N VAL A 77 16.34 5.17 -5.60
CA VAL A 77 15.37 5.40 -4.53
C VAL A 77 15.41 6.87 -4.16
N TRP A 78 14.26 7.54 -4.19
CA TRP A 78 14.10 8.95 -3.90
C TRP A 78 13.44 9.16 -2.55
N THR A 79 13.96 10.11 -1.76
CA THR A 79 13.33 10.53 -0.50
C THR A 79 12.36 11.68 -0.76
N TYR A 80 11.15 11.56 -0.23
CA TYR A 80 10.15 12.62 -0.18
C TYR A 80 9.87 13.01 1.27
N LEU A 81 9.75 14.32 1.49
CA LEU A 81 9.40 14.90 2.78
C LEU A 81 7.87 14.92 2.97
N PRO A 82 7.37 15.17 4.21
CA PRO A 82 5.92 15.21 4.47
C PRO A 82 5.15 16.25 3.65
N ASP A 83 5.82 17.32 3.21
CA ASP A 83 5.27 18.33 2.31
C ASP A 83 5.27 17.91 0.83
N ARG A 84 5.65 16.65 0.54
CA ARG A 84 5.77 16.01 -0.78
C ARG A 84 6.91 16.57 -1.64
N SER A 85 7.79 17.40 -1.09
CA SER A 85 9.00 17.79 -1.78
C SER A 85 9.97 16.61 -1.90
N ARG A 86 10.58 16.44 -3.08
CA ARG A 86 11.59 15.41 -3.34
C ARG A 86 12.99 15.98 -3.06
N LEU A 87 13.82 15.25 -2.33
CA LEU A 87 15.23 15.62 -2.17
C LEU A 87 16.02 15.42 -3.47
N GLU A 88 17.00 16.29 -3.73
CA GLU A 88 17.81 16.25 -4.96
C GLU A 88 18.74 15.03 -5.04
N LYS A 89 19.25 14.59 -3.89
CA LYS A 89 20.13 13.42 -3.80
C LYS A 89 19.28 12.17 -3.55
N PRO A 90 19.48 11.08 -4.33
CA PRO A 90 18.77 9.83 -4.09
C PRO A 90 19.18 9.22 -2.74
N PHE A 91 18.22 8.56 -2.09
CA PHE A 91 18.43 7.73 -0.91
C PHE A 91 19.39 6.57 -1.20
N LEU A 92 19.22 5.95 -2.37
CA LEU A 92 20.05 4.86 -2.87
C LEU A 92 20.17 4.96 -4.39
N ASN A 93 21.37 4.73 -4.93
CA ASN A 93 21.58 4.59 -6.37
C ASN A 93 22.44 3.37 -6.69
N ILE A 94 21.78 2.26 -7.04
CA ILE A 94 22.42 1.01 -7.47
C ILE A 94 22.15 0.69 -8.95
N SER A 95 21.81 1.71 -9.73
CA SER A 95 21.46 1.59 -11.17
C SER A 95 22.52 0.89 -12.03
N LYS A 96 23.79 0.91 -11.62
CA LYS A 96 24.89 0.22 -12.31
C LYS A 96 24.90 -1.30 -12.06
N ALA A 97 24.32 -1.75 -10.95
CA ALA A 97 24.26 -3.16 -10.58
C ALA A 97 22.94 -3.81 -11.01
N VAL A 98 21.86 -3.02 -11.06
CA VAL A 98 20.53 -3.48 -11.43
C VAL A 98 20.49 -3.90 -12.90
N LEU A 99 20.07 -5.14 -13.13
CA LEU A 99 19.77 -5.67 -14.45
C LEU A 99 18.33 -5.28 -14.84
N THR A 100 18.18 -4.50 -15.90
CA THR A 100 16.89 -4.07 -16.46
C THR A 100 17.07 -3.67 -17.92
N SER A 101 15.98 -3.52 -18.66
CA SER A 101 15.99 -3.04 -20.04
C SER A 101 14.91 -1.97 -20.30
N PRO A 102 14.94 -1.29 -21.45
CA PRO A 102 13.86 -0.37 -21.84
C PRO A 102 12.64 -1.09 -22.42
N TRP A 103 12.65 -2.43 -22.55
CA TRP A 103 11.53 -3.18 -23.10
C TRP A 103 10.29 -3.02 -22.20
N GLU A 104 9.13 -2.78 -22.82
CA GLU A 104 7.88 -2.68 -22.08
C GLU A 104 7.52 -4.03 -21.45
N GLY A 105 7.21 -4.02 -20.15
CA GLY A 105 6.90 -5.23 -19.40
C GLY A 105 8.11 -6.09 -19.01
N ASP A 106 9.35 -5.58 -19.11
CA ASP A 106 10.49 -6.25 -18.47
C ASP A 106 10.26 -6.28 -16.95
N GLU A 107 10.24 -7.48 -16.37
CA GLU A 107 10.00 -7.69 -14.94
C GLU A 107 11.28 -7.62 -14.11
N ARG A 108 12.45 -7.57 -14.75
CA ARG A 108 13.73 -7.39 -14.07
C ARG A 108 13.91 -5.94 -13.63
N GLY A 109 14.67 -5.73 -12.57
CA GLY A 109 15.05 -4.39 -12.13
C GLY A 109 15.26 -4.30 -10.64
N PHE A 110 15.15 -3.09 -10.10
CA PHE A 110 14.87 -2.90 -8.69
C PHE A 110 13.40 -3.19 -8.46
N LEU A 111 13.07 -4.06 -7.50
CA LEU A 111 11.71 -4.57 -7.33
C LEU A 111 11.16 -4.34 -5.92
N GLY A 112 12.01 -4.33 -4.89
CA GLY A 112 11.57 -4.22 -3.51
C GLY A 112 12.53 -3.45 -2.62
N ILE A 113 11.98 -2.79 -1.61
CA ILE A 113 12.70 -2.15 -0.53
C ILE A 113 11.88 -2.27 0.75
N VAL A 114 12.52 -2.52 1.88
CA VAL A 114 11.86 -2.49 3.19
C VAL A 114 12.82 -2.03 4.27
N PHE A 115 12.31 -1.23 5.20
CA PHE A 115 13.05 -0.80 6.38
C PHE A 115 12.91 -1.84 7.48
N HIS A 116 14.00 -2.11 8.22
CA HIS A 116 13.91 -2.99 9.38
C HIS A 116 12.93 -2.39 10.41
N PRO A 117 12.11 -3.18 11.15
CA PRO A 117 11.18 -2.65 12.18
C PRO A 117 11.85 -1.90 13.34
N LYS A 118 13.19 -1.92 13.38
CA LYS A 118 14.05 -1.25 14.37
C LYS A 118 15.00 -0.28 13.68
N PHE A 119 14.65 0.20 12.49
CA PHE A 119 15.46 1.08 11.66
C PHE A 119 15.96 2.30 12.42
N LYS A 120 15.11 2.92 13.25
CA LYS A 120 15.48 4.02 14.15
C LYS A 120 16.71 3.73 15.04
N PHE A 121 16.97 2.46 15.34
CA PHE A 121 18.07 2.02 16.21
C PHE A 121 19.22 1.37 15.44
N ASN A 122 18.92 0.58 14.39
CA ASN A 122 19.93 -0.21 13.69
C ASN A 122 20.29 0.34 12.29
N GLY A 123 19.51 1.27 11.75
CA GLY A 123 19.71 1.89 10.45
C GLY A 123 19.64 0.93 9.26
N LYS A 124 19.05 -0.26 9.40
CA LYS A 124 19.05 -1.31 8.37
C LYS A 124 17.91 -1.19 7.37
N VAL A 125 18.24 -1.34 6.10
CA VAL A 125 17.31 -1.37 4.96
C VAL A 125 17.64 -2.58 4.09
N TYR A 126 16.63 -3.26 3.57
CA TYR A 126 16.78 -4.41 2.69
C TYR A 126 16.22 -4.08 1.32
N VAL A 127 16.88 -4.52 0.25
CA VAL A 127 16.45 -4.30 -1.13
C VAL A 127 16.44 -5.60 -1.92
N TYR A 128 15.53 -5.70 -2.88
CA TYR A 128 15.35 -6.84 -3.79
C TYR A 128 15.53 -6.35 -5.22
N TYR A 129 16.45 -6.95 -5.97
CA TYR A 129 16.72 -6.54 -7.34
C TYR A 129 17.36 -7.64 -8.19
N SER A 130 17.12 -7.57 -9.49
CA SER A 130 17.74 -8.44 -10.50
C SER A 130 19.18 -8.00 -10.76
N VAL A 131 20.08 -8.97 -10.90
CA VAL A 131 21.51 -8.76 -11.24
C VAL A 131 21.97 -9.82 -12.23
N GLU A 132 23.04 -9.52 -12.97
CA GLU A 132 23.79 -10.52 -13.74
C GLU A 132 25.12 -10.81 -13.02
N VAL A 133 25.36 -12.08 -12.70
CA VAL A 133 26.61 -12.53 -12.07
C VAL A 133 27.15 -13.70 -12.88
N HIS A 134 28.35 -13.54 -13.44
CA HIS A 134 28.97 -14.58 -14.28
C HIS A 134 28.07 -15.07 -15.43
N TYR A 135 27.34 -14.16 -16.09
CA TYR A 135 26.38 -14.44 -17.16
C TYR A 135 25.12 -15.22 -16.72
N GLU A 136 24.86 -15.29 -15.42
CA GLU A 136 23.63 -15.87 -14.86
C GLU A 136 22.78 -14.74 -14.25
N GLU A 137 21.50 -14.71 -14.62
CA GLU A 137 20.53 -13.81 -14.01
C GLU A 137 20.17 -14.32 -12.61
N ARG A 138 20.12 -13.41 -11.64
CA ARG A 138 19.81 -13.73 -10.24
C ARG A 138 18.92 -12.65 -9.66
N ILE A 139 18.05 -13.03 -8.74
CA ILE A 139 17.51 -12.09 -7.75
C ILE A 139 18.48 -12.01 -6.58
N ARG A 140 18.72 -10.78 -6.12
CA ARG A 140 19.60 -10.48 -4.99
C ARG A 140 18.85 -9.71 -3.94
N ILE A 141 18.94 -10.20 -2.71
CA ILE A 141 18.47 -9.52 -1.51
C ILE A 141 19.70 -8.99 -0.78
N SER A 142 19.83 -7.66 -0.70
CA SER A 142 20.95 -7.00 -0.03
C SER A 142 20.48 -6.20 1.18
N GLU A 143 21.26 -6.22 2.26
CA GLU A 143 21.14 -5.30 3.39
C GLU A 143 22.08 -4.12 3.19
N PHE A 144 21.59 -2.91 3.46
CA PHE A 144 22.34 -1.68 3.54
C PHE A 144 22.12 -1.01 4.91
N ARG A 145 23.03 -0.12 5.28
CA ARG A 145 22.91 0.75 6.44
C ARG A 145 22.80 2.21 6.05
N ILE A 146 22.05 2.96 6.86
CA ILE A 146 22.01 4.42 6.75
C ILE A 146 23.42 5.02 6.91
N SER A 147 23.71 6.05 6.13
CA SER A 147 24.96 6.78 6.24
C SER A 147 25.05 7.47 7.62
N PRO A 148 26.19 7.38 8.32
CA PRO A 148 26.38 8.10 9.57
C PRO A 148 26.42 9.63 9.39
N ALA A 149 26.61 10.10 8.15
CA ALA A 149 26.68 11.53 7.82
C ALA A 149 25.35 12.12 7.31
N ASP A 150 24.40 11.28 6.87
CA ASP A 150 23.20 11.72 6.17
C ASP A 150 22.05 10.71 6.35
N MET A 151 21.03 11.10 7.12
CA MET A 151 19.85 10.27 7.38
C MET A 151 18.92 10.08 6.16
N ASN A 152 19.24 10.71 5.03
CA ASN A 152 18.53 10.57 3.76
C ASN A 152 19.39 9.86 2.69
N SER A 153 20.42 9.11 3.10
CA SER A 153 21.30 8.38 2.17
C SER A 153 21.80 7.09 2.81
N LEU A 154 21.78 5.99 2.05
CA LEU A 154 22.42 4.73 2.44
C LEU A 154 23.93 4.77 2.14
N ASP A 155 24.73 4.10 2.98
CA ASP A 155 26.15 3.88 2.73
C ASP A 155 26.34 2.71 1.76
N HIS A 156 26.79 3.00 0.54
CA HIS A 156 27.08 1.98 -0.46
C HIS A 156 28.15 0.97 -0.02
N GLY A 157 29.11 1.38 0.82
CA GLY A 157 30.14 0.48 1.35
C GLY A 157 29.63 -0.50 2.40
N SER A 158 28.39 -0.32 2.88
CA SER A 158 27.77 -1.16 3.89
C SER A 158 27.01 -2.37 3.34
N GLU A 159 26.97 -2.54 2.01
CA GLU A 159 26.21 -3.61 1.37
C GLU A 159 26.62 -4.99 1.90
N ARG A 160 25.62 -5.79 2.29
CA ARG A 160 25.78 -7.21 2.59
C ARG A 160 24.74 -8.00 1.81
N ILE A 161 25.20 -8.86 0.91
CA ILE A 161 24.34 -9.77 0.15
C ILE A 161 23.80 -10.82 1.11
N ILE A 162 22.50 -10.80 1.38
CA ILE A 162 21.83 -11.71 2.32
C ILE A 162 21.48 -13.04 1.65
N LEU A 163 20.94 -12.97 0.43
CA LEU A 163 20.48 -14.13 -0.34
C LEU A 163 20.57 -13.83 -1.84
N GLU A 164 21.00 -14.82 -2.61
CA GLU A 164 20.91 -14.81 -4.07
C GLU A 164 20.22 -16.10 -4.55
N ILE A 165 19.34 -15.95 -5.54
CA ILE A 165 18.63 -17.07 -6.15
C ILE A 165 18.79 -16.91 -7.67
N GLU A 166 19.22 -17.98 -8.33
CA GLU A 166 19.33 -18.03 -9.78
C GLU A 166 17.94 -18.01 -10.43
N GLU A 167 17.78 -17.16 -11.44
CA GLU A 167 16.55 -17.00 -12.21
C GLU A 167 16.72 -17.65 -13.59
N PRO A 168 15.97 -18.72 -13.91
CA PRO A 168 16.13 -19.42 -15.17
C PRO A 168 15.48 -18.68 -16.37
N ALA A 169 14.68 -17.64 -16.12
CA ALA A 169 14.14 -16.75 -17.14
C ALA A 169 14.01 -15.30 -16.64
N SER A 170 13.81 -14.37 -17.58
CA SER A 170 13.76 -12.93 -17.32
C SER A 170 12.42 -12.43 -16.80
N ASN A 171 11.52 -13.31 -16.38
CA ASN A 171 10.18 -12.96 -15.92
C ASN A 171 9.75 -13.86 -14.75
N HIS A 172 8.68 -13.47 -14.08
CA HIS A 172 8.22 -13.97 -12.79
C HIS A 172 9.28 -13.83 -11.69
N ASN A 173 9.83 -12.63 -11.56
CA ASN A 173 10.92 -12.37 -10.63
C ASN A 173 10.44 -12.04 -9.20
N GLY A 174 9.13 -12.08 -8.91
CA GLY A 174 8.60 -11.66 -7.61
C GLY A 174 9.03 -10.22 -7.27
N GLY A 175 9.40 -9.95 -6.02
CA GLY A 175 10.03 -8.67 -5.67
C GLY A 175 9.57 -8.02 -4.38
N GLU A 176 8.55 -8.56 -3.71
CA GLU A 176 8.06 -8.03 -2.44
C GLU A 176 8.99 -8.41 -1.28
N LEU A 177 9.16 -7.48 -0.35
CA LEU A 177 9.89 -7.66 0.91
C LEU A 177 9.07 -7.05 2.05
N LEU A 178 8.73 -7.85 3.06
CA LEU A 178 7.93 -7.39 4.19
C LEU A 178 8.54 -7.88 5.50
N PHE A 179 8.34 -7.11 6.57
CA PHE A 179 8.53 -7.63 7.92
C PHE A 179 7.18 -7.98 8.53
N GLY A 180 7.05 -9.20 9.04
CA GLY A 180 5.91 -9.58 9.87
C GLY A 180 6.02 -8.99 11.27
N ASP A 181 4.91 -8.98 12.02
CA ASP A 181 4.91 -8.62 13.45
C ASP A 181 5.78 -9.58 14.29
N ASP A 182 6.09 -10.76 13.74
CA ASP A 182 7.04 -11.73 14.31
C ASP A 182 8.51 -11.27 14.22
N GLY A 183 8.79 -10.18 13.50
CA GLY A 183 10.12 -9.59 13.36
C GLY A 183 11.02 -10.30 12.33
N TYR A 184 10.45 -11.17 11.50
CA TYR A 184 11.18 -11.86 10.43
C TYR A 184 10.95 -11.20 9.08
N LEU A 185 11.93 -11.36 8.18
CA LEU A 185 11.87 -10.87 6.81
C LEU A 185 11.20 -11.92 5.93
N TYR A 186 10.11 -11.53 5.27
CA TYR A 186 9.40 -12.30 4.27
C TYR A 186 9.87 -11.86 2.87
N ILE A 187 10.15 -12.84 2.01
CA ILE A 187 10.68 -12.62 0.65
C ILE A 187 9.78 -13.38 -0.33
N PHE A 188 9.24 -12.69 -1.33
CA PHE A 188 8.32 -13.27 -2.31
C PHE A 188 9.01 -13.42 -3.65
N THR A 189 9.15 -14.68 -4.06
CA THR A 189 9.88 -15.07 -5.28
C THR A 189 8.91 -15.73 -6.24
N GLY A 190 8.90 -15.33 -7.51
CA GLY A 190 8.14 -16.05 -8.52
C GLY A 190 8.79 -17.37 -8.91
N ASP A 191 8.10 -18.15 -9.73
CA ASP A 191 8.49 -19.51 -10.14
C ASP A 191 9.72 -19.59 -11.06
N GLY A 192 10.28 -18.44 -11.46
CA GLY A 192 11.40 -18.34 -12.37
C GLY A 192 11.03 -18.27 -13.84
N GLY A 193 9.75 -18.09 -14.15
CA GLY A 193 9.31 -17.65 -15.46
C GLY A 193 8.94 -18.78 -16.42
N MET A 194 8.84 -18.39 -17.70
CA MET A 194 8.30 -19.21 -18.78
C MET A 194 6.84 -19.64 -18.60
N ALA A 195 6.21 -20.05 -19.70
CA ALA A 195 4.83 -20.50 -19.67
C ALA A 195 4.72 -21.84 -18.92
N GLY A 196 3.94 -21.85 -17.84
CA GLY A 196 3.58 -23.05 -17.12
C GLY A 196 4.70 -23.68 -16.29
N ASP A 197 5.67 -22.91 -15.79
CA ASP A 197 6.74 -23.37 -14.89
C ASP A 197 7.38 -24.71 -15.33
N PRO A 198 8.05 -24.74 -16.50
CA PRO A 198 8.50 -25.99 -17.16
C PRO A 198 9.64 -26.71 -16.42
N PHE A 199 10.07 -26.22 -15.26
CA PHE A 199 11.28 -26.64 -14.59
C PHE A 199 11.08 -27.93 -13.79
N GLY A 200 11.69 -29.01 -14.27
CA GLY A 200 11.59 -30.33 -13.64
C GLY A 200 10.21 -31.00 -13.80
N THR A 201 9.91 -31.97 -12.94
CA THR A 201 8.70 -32.81 -13.09
C THR A 201 7.42 -32.06 -12.72
N PHE A 202 7.46 -31.24 -11.67
CA PHE A 202 6.27 -30.58 -11.10
C PHE A 202 6.39 -29.04 -11.06
N GLY A 203 7.43 -28.47 -11.66
CA GLY A 203 7.69 -27.03 -11.63
C GLY A 203 8.46 -26.60 -10.36
N ASN A 204 9.14 -25.45 -10.44
CA ASN A 204 9.78 -24.80 -9.32
C ASN A 204 8.80 -24.49 -8.18
N ALA A 205 7.58 -24.06 -8.49
CA ALA A 205 6.60 -23.66 -7.48
C ALA A 205 6.23 -24.81 -6.53
N GLN A 206 6.06 -26.03 -7.05
CA GLN A 206 5.85 -27.24 -6.25
C GLN A 206 7.17 -27.84 -5.71
N ASN A 207 8.32 -27.48 -6.27
CA ASN A 207 9.60 -27.96 -5.81
C ASN A 207 10.06 -27.29 -4.51
N LYS A 208 10.00 -28.03 -3.41
CA LYS A 208 10.49 -27.54 -2.11
C LYS A 208 12.01 -27.52 -2.02
N SER A 209 12.75 -28.15 -2.95
CA SER A 209 14.21 -28.11 -2.94
C SER A 209 14.78 -26.82 -3.55
N THR A 210 13.94 -25.98 -4.16
CA THR A 210 14.30 -24.67 -4.73
C THR A 210 13.69 -23.55 -3.90
N LEU A 211 14.16 -22.32 -4.12
CA LEU A 211 13.65 -21.12 -3.49
C LEU A 211 12.71 -20.30 -4.39
N LEU A 212 12.39 -20.79 -5.59
CA LEU A 212 11.52 -20.13 -6.58
C LEU A 212 10.07 -20.59 -6.43
N GLY A 213 9.10 -19.70 -6.65
CA GLY A 213 7.67 -19.93 -6.50
C GLY A 213 7.31 -20.20 -5.03
N LYS A 214 7.84 -19.34 -4.14
CA LYS A 214 7.79 -19.44 -2.69
C LYS A 214 7.50 -18.10 -2.03
N VAL A 215 6.96 -18.19 -0.82
CA VAL A 215 7.13 -17.18 0.22
C VAL A 215 8.19 -17.70 1.18
N LEU A 216 9.30 -17.00 1.29
CA LEU A 216 10.41 -17.34 2.20
C LEU A 216 10.29 -16.50 3.47
N ARG A 217 10.80 -17.01 4.60
CA ARG A 217 10.83 -16.31 5.89
C ARG A 217 12.15 -16.58 6.61
N ILE A 218 12.94 -15.53 6.83
CA ILE A 218 14.28 -15.61 7.41
C ILE A 218 14.48 -14.63 8.57
N ASP A 219 15.41 -14.95 9.47
CA ASP A 219 15.82 -14.10 10.58
C ASP A 219 17.11 -13.34 10.28
N VAL A 220 16.97 -12.04 10.03
CA VAL A 220 18.10 -11.12 9.78
C VAL A 220 18.54 -10.36 11.04
N ASN A 221 17.96 -10.65 12.20
CA ASN A 221 18.35 -10.01 13.46
C ASN A 221 19.72 -10.52 13.92
N ASN A 222 20.48 -9.70 14.67
CA ASN A 222 21.77 -10.09 15.25
C ASN A 222 22.75 -10.73 14.24
N ASN A 223 22.76 -10.26 13.00
CA ASN A 223 23.60 -10.76 11.90
C ASN A 223 24.90 -9.96 11.71
N ASP A 224 25.25 -9.06 12.62
CA ASP A 224 26.43 -8.16 12.48
C ASP A 224 27.77 -8.90 12.62
N HIS A 225 27.81 -9.93 13.47
CA HIS A 225 28.98 -10.77 13.73
C HIS A 225 28.69 -12.28 13.56
N GLY A 226 27.52 -12.61 12.99
CA GLY A 226 27.01 -13.97 12.86
C GLY A 226 26.73 -14.35 11.40
N PRO A 227 25.96 -15.43 11.16
CA PRO A 227 25.48 -15.71 9.83
C PRO A 227 24.62 -14.55 9.31
N LEU A 228 24.64 -14.34 7.99
CA LEU A 228 23.93 -13.25 7.32
C LEU A 228 22.42 -13.28 7.61
N TYR A 229 21.87 -14.48 7.76
CA TYR A 229 20.54 -14.75 8.29
C TYR A 229 20.51 -16.10 9.00
N ARG A 230 19.46 -16.35 9.77
CA ARG A 230 19.12 -17.66 10.35
C ARG A 230 17.75 -18.10 9.89
N ILE A 231 17.43 -19.37 10.11
CA ILE A 231 16.08 -19.89 9.87
C ILE A 231 15.25 -19.74 11.15
N PRO A 232 14.05 -19.14 11.09
CA PRO A 232 13.11 -19.15 12.21
C PRO A 232 12.85 -20.59 12.69
N PRO A 233 12.94 -20.86 14.01
CA PRO A 233 12.83 -22.22 14.55
C PRO A 233 11.44 -22.83 14.38
N ASP A 234 10.45 -22.03 14.00
CA ASP A 234 9.09 -22.45 13.75
C ASP A 234 8.78 -22.57 12.25
N ASN A 235 9.73 -22.37 11.32
CA ASN A 235 9.43 -22.55 9.89
C ASN A 235 8.88 -23.97 9.59
N PRO A 236 7.90 -24.10 8.66
CA PRO A 236 7.08 -25.30 8.54
C PRO A 236 7.81 -26.53 8.00
N PHE A 237 8.94 -26.36 7.32
CA PHE A 237 9.61 -27.45 6.60
C PHE A 237 10.97 -27.86 7.18
N LEU A 238 11.29 -27.47 8.42
CA LEU A 238 12.57 -27.78 9.07
C LEU A 238 12.90 -29.28 9.16
N ASN A 239 11.88 -30.13 9.24
CA ASN A 239 12.02 -31.58 9.37
C ASN A 239 11.92 -32.33 8.03
N ASP A 240 11.68 -31.63 6.92
CA ASP A 240 11.66 -32.23 5.59
C ASP A 240 13.05 -32.10 4.94
N PRO A 241 13.84 -33.18 4.81
CA PRO A 241 15.19 -33.12 4.27
C PRO A 241 15.23 -32.77 2.76
N LYS A 242 14.09 -32.77 2.08
CA LYS A 242 13.98 -32.37 0.67
C LYS A 242 13.52 -30.93 0.49
N ALA A 243 13.17 -30.25 1.58
CA ALA A 243 12.72 -28.88 1.56
C ALA A 243 13.83 -27.90 1.96
N ARG A 244 13.81 -26.72 1.35
CA ARG A 244 14.60 -25.57 1.80
C ARG A 244 13.99 -25.03 3.10
N PRO A 245 14.77 -24.91 4.19
CA PRO A 245 14.26 -24.50 5.49
C PRO A 245 13.78 -23.03 5.51
N GLU A 246 14.16 -22.23 4.52
CA GLU A 246 13.71 -20.85 4.31
C GLU A 246 12.21 -20.75 3.95
N ILE A 247 11.60 -21.83 3.42
CA ILE A 247 10.24 -21.80 2.90
C ILE A 247 9.21 -21.61 4.01
N TYR A 248 8.40 -20.56 3.90
CA TYR A 248 7.20 -20.33 4.71
C TYR A 248 5.95 -20.87 4.02
N ALA A 249 5.79 -20.62 2.73
CA ALA A 249 4.73 -21.18 1.90
C ALA A 249 5.21 -21.40 0.46
N TYR A 250 4.48 -22.19 -0.33
CA TYR A 250 4.91 -22.60 -1.67
C TYR A 250 3.75 -22.76 -2.64
N GLY A 251 4.05 -23.03 -3.90
CA GLY A 251 3.03 -23.24 -4.93
C GLY A 251 2.44 -21.93 -5.45
N VAL A 252 3.22 -20.86 -5.46
CA VAL A 252 2.84 -19.55 -5.99
C VAL A 252 3.49 -19.34 -7.35
N ARG A 253 2.87 -18.55 -8.23
CA ARG A 253 3.37 -18.30 -9.59
C ARG A 253 4.27 -17.08 -9.66
N ASN A 254 3.70 -15.91 -9.42
CA ASN A 254 4.39 -14.63 -9.39
C ASN A 254 3.62 -13.66 -8.47
N MET A 255 3.68 -13.90 -7.16
CA MET A 255 3.14 -12.96 -6.18
C MET A 255 3.87 -11.63 -6.29
N TRP A 256 3.16 -10.59 -6.69
CA TRP A 256 3.75 -9.28 -6.99
C TRP A 256 3.69 -8.33 -5.79
N ARG A 257 2.50 -7.81 -5.43
CA ARG A 257 2.33 -7.07 -4.16
C ARG A 257 1.57 -7.85 -3.12
N CYS A 258 2.15 -7.84 -1.94
CA CYS A 258 1.59 -8.38 -0.73
C CYS A 258 1.62 -7.34 0.38
N SER A 259 0.76 -7.51 1.37
CA SER A 259 0.72 -6.65 2.55
C SER A 259 0.21 -7.41 3.77
N PHE A 260 0.74 -7.07 4.94
CA PHE A 260 0.13 -7.48 6.19
C PHE A 260 -0.98 -6.48 6.53
N ASP A 261 -2.18 -6.98 6.85
CA ASP A 261 -3.21 -6.14 7.46
C ASP A 261 -2.69 -5.61 8.80
N ARG A 262 -2.63 -4.29 8.96
CA ARG A 262 -2.24 -3.62 10.22
C ARG A 262 -3.25 -3.88 11.35
N GLY A 263 -4.44 -4.34 10.97
CA GLY A 263 -5.60 -4.57 11.80
C GLY A 263 -6.36 -3.30 12.12
N GLU A 264 -7.60 -3.48 12.57
CA GLU A 264 -8.44 -2.37 13.00
C GLU A 264 -7.73 -1.60 14.15
N PRO A 265 -7.63 -0.26 14.09
CA PRO A 265 -6.83 0.52 15.03
C PRO A 265 -7.11 0.27 16.52
N HIS A 266 -8.36 -0.01 16.89
CA HIS A 266 -8.81 -0.21 18.27
C HIS A 266 -8.87 -1.69 18.68
N THR A 267 -9.45 -2.56 17.85
CA THR A 267 -9.68 -3.98 18.19
C THR A 267 -8.50 -4.88 17.82
N LYS A 268 -7.63 -4.40 16.91
CA LYS A 268 -6.57 -5.19 16.25
C LYS A 268 -7.09 -6.37 15.43
N GLU A 269 -8.38 -6.41 15.14
CA GLU A 269 -8.98 -7.42 14.29
C GLU A 269 -8.38 -7.39 12.88
N GLY A 270 -8.12 -8.56 12.31
CA GLY A 270 -7.46 -8.72 11.01
C GLY A 270 -5.93 -8.61 11.04
N LYS A 271 -5.34 -8.09 12.14
CA LYS A 271 -3.89 -7.84 12.23
C LYS A 271 -3.06 -9.09 11.90
N GLY A 272 -2.07 -8.92 11.03
CA GLY A 272 -1.08 -9.96 10.68
C GLY A 272 -1.54 -10.95 9.61
N ARG A 273 -2.74 -10.78 9.04
CA ARG A 273 -3.14 -11.52 7.84
C ARG A 273 -2.35 -11.01 6.64
N LEU A 274 -1.72 -11.92 5.91
CA LEU A 274 -0.87 -11.60 4.76
C LEU A 274 -1.68 -11.75 3.47
N PHE A 275 -2.03 -10.64 2.83
CA PHE A 275 -2.73 -10.64 1.54
C PHE A 275 -1.73 -10.55 0.40
N CYS A 276 -1.98 -11.24 -0.71
CA CYS A 276 -1.12 -11.22 -1.89
C CYS A 276 -1.93 -11.26 -3.18
N GLY A 277 -1.49 -10.54 -4.21
CA GLY A 277 -1.91 -10.80 -5.59
C GLY A 277 -0.94 -11.74 -6.30
N ASP A 278 -1.42 -12.88 -6.80
CA ASP A 278 -0.63 -13.85 -7.57
C ASP A 278 -1.03 -13.81 -9.05
N VAL A 279 -0.07 -13.50 -9.92
CA VAL A 279 -0.31 -13.28 -11.36
C VAL A 279 -0.55 -14.60 -12.08
N GLY A 280 -1.68 -14.67 -12.78
CA GLY A 280 -2.15 -15.81 -13.55
C GLY A 280 -1.36 -16.14 -14.82
N GLN A 281 -1.64 -17.31 -15.41
CA GLN A 281 -0.99 -17.73 -16.66
C GLN A 281 -1.80 -17.37 -17.90
N ASN A 282 -3.08 -17.73 -17.95
CA ASN A 282 -3.95 -17.69 -19.12
C ASN A 282 -5.42 -17.40 -18.80
N LYS A 283 -5.91 -17.77 -17.61
CA LYS A 283 -7.34 -17.82 -17.29
C LYS A 283 -7.73 -16.94 -16.13
N TYR A 284 -6.99 -16.96 -15.03
CA TYR A 284 -7.39 -16.31 -13.79
C TYR A 284 -6.23 -15.60 -13.13
N GLU A 285 -6.52 -14.42 -12.61
CA GLU A 285 -5.69 -13.75 -11.62
C GLU A 285 -6.24 -14.01 -10.21
N GLU A 286 -5.38 -13.97 -9.19
CA GLU A 286 -5.70 -14.49 -7.85
C GLU A 286 -5.37 -13.50 -6.73
N ILE A 287 -6.23 -13.44 -5.71
CA ILE A 287 -5.93 -12.85 -4.40
C ILE A 287 -5.95 -13.95 -3.36
N ASP A 288 -4.85 -14.06 -2.61
CA ASP A 288 -4.63 -15.07 -1.59
C ASP A 288 -4.43 -14.46 -0.21
N ILE A 289 -4.79 -15.24 0.82
CA ILE A 289 -4.32 -15.00 2.18
C ILE A 289 -3.24 -16.04 2.49
N VAL A 290 -2.01 -15.58 2.62
CA VAL A 290 -0.85 -16.45 2.77
C VAL A 290 -0.68 -16.94 4.20
N GLU A 291 -0.91 -18.23 4.40
CA GLU A 291 -0.71 -18.95 5.64
C GLU A 291 0.53 -19.86 5.64
N LYS A 292 1.05 -20.11 6.84
CA LYS A 292 2.23 -20.92 7.12
C LYS A 292 2.07 -22.37 6.64
N GLY A 293 3.03 -22.84 5.84
CA GLY A 293 3.15 -24.23 5.38
C GLY A 293 2.19 -24.60 4.27
N LYS A 294 1.36 -23.67 3.79
CA LYS A 294 0.35 -23.93 2.76
C LYS A 294 0.93 -23.95 1.36
N ASN A 295 0.20 -24.64 0.49
CA ASN A 295 0.45 -24.80 -0.93
C ASN A 295 -0.61 -24.01 -1.72
N TYR A 296 -0.22 -23.03 -2.54
CA TYR A 296 -1.16 -22.25 -3.37
C TYR A 296 -1.39 -22.89 -4.75
N GLY A 297 -0.94 -24.13 -4.94
CA GLY A 297 -1.39 -25.00 -6.01
C GLY A 297 -0.70 -24.78 -7.36
N TRP A 298 -0.04 -23.65 -7.64
CA TRP A 298 0.69 -23.47 -8.88
C TRP A 298 1.87 -24.46 -8.99
N ARG A 299 2.10 -25.16 -10.12
CA ARG A 299 1.41 -25.06 -11.42
C ARG A 299 0.26 -26.03 -11.67
N ALA A 300 -0.20 -26.74 -10.66
CA ALA A 300 -1.33 -27.65 -10.82
C ALA A 300 -2.65 -26.89 -10.99
N ARG A 301 -2.82 -25.78 -10.27
CA ARG A 301 -3.99 -24.89 -10.32
C ARG A 301 -3.65 -23.50 -10.81
N GLU A 302 -4.68 -22.84 -11.31
CA GLU A 302 -4.74 -21.43 -11.67
C GLU A 302 -6.17 -20.96 -11.32
N GLY A 303 -6.28 -20.19 -10.26
CA GLY A 303 -7.50 -19.82 -9.56
C GLY A 303 -8.26 -21.06 -9.14
N PHE A 304 -9.57 -21.04 -9.40
CA PHE A 304 -10.45 -22.18 -9.13
C PHE A 304 -10.34 -23.31 -10.17
N SER A 305 -9.42 -23.22 -11.14
CA SER A 305 -9.29 -24.15 -12.27
C SER A 305 -8.02 -24.99 -12.22
N CYS A 306 -8.11 -26.22 -12.72
CA CYS A 306 -6.91 -27.02 -13.01
C CYS A 306 -6.17 -26.44 -14.22
N TYR A 307 -4.89 -26.13 -14.05
CA TYR A 307 -3.96 -25.77 -15.13
C TYR A 307 -3.31 -27.05 -15.68
N ASP A 308 -2.40 -27.68 -14.92
CA ASP A 308 -1.87 -28.99 -15.25
C ASP A 308 -2.84 -30.07 -14.76
N LYS A 309 -3.62 -30.62 -15.68
CA LYS A 309 -4.61 -31.66 -15.38
C LYS A 309 -4.01 -32.89 -14.71
N LYS A 310 -2.76 -33.27 -15.02
CA LYS A 310 -2.13 -34.47 -14.44
C LYS A 310 -1.76 -34.20 -12.98
N LEU A 311 -1.15 -33.05 -12.70
CA LEU A 311 -0.83 -32.65 -11.33
C LEU A 311 -2.10 -32.37 -10.52
N CYS A 312 -3.08 -31.67 -11.09
CA CYS A 312 -4.32 -31.27 -10.43
C CYS A 312 -5.20 -32.45 -10.01
N THR A 313 -5.16 -33.57 -10.74
CA THR A 313 -5.87 -34.80 -10.35
C THR A 313 -5.29 -35.48 -9.11
N ASN A 314 -4.10 -35.10 -8.66
CA ASN A 314 -3.51 -35.62 -7.45
C ASN A 314 -4.17 -34.98 -6.22
N SER A 315 -5.12 -35.68 -5.60
CA SER A 315 -5.85 -35.22 -4.41
C SER A 315 -4.98 -35.03 -3.15
N SER A 316 -3.68 -35.33 -3.22
CA SER A 316 -2.75 -35.24 -2.08
C SER A 316 -1.96 -33.92 -2.03
N MET A 317 -2.27 -32.95 -2.90
CA MET A 317 -1.54 -31.67 -2.93
C MET A 317 -1.85 -30.73 -1.76
N ASP A 318 -2.98 -30.94 -1.07
CA ASP A 318 -3.47 -30.10 0.04
C ASP A 318 -3.37 -28.60 -0.26
N ASP A 319 -3.77 -28.25 -1.50
CA ASP A 319 -3.71 -26.89 -2.00
C ASP A 319 -4.84 -26.02 -1.44
N VAL A 320 -4.52 -24.75 -1.22
CA VAL A 320 -5.43 -23.71 -0.76
C VAL A 320 -5.90 -22.92 -1.97
N LEU A 321 -7.20 -22.66 -2.03
CA LEU A 321 -7.81 -21.85 -3.09
C LEU A 321 -7.74 -20.36 -2.71
N PRO A 322 -7.66 -19.46 -3.71
CA PRO A 322 -7.65 -18.03 -3.45
C PRO A 322 -8.97 -17.55 -2.83
N ILE A 323 -8.91 -16.48 -2.06
CA ILE A 323 -10.10 -15.83 -1.51
C ILE A 323 -10.93 -15.14 -2.60
N TYR A 324 -10.28 -14.78 -3.71
CA TYR A 324 -10.92 -14.24 -4.90
C TYR A 324 -10.08 -14.56 -6.13
N ALA A 325 -10.74 -14.94 -7.24
CA ALA A 325 -10.08 -15.07 -8.52
C ALA A 325 -10.98 -14.53 -9.63
N TYR A 326 -10.39 -13.80 -10.59
CA TYR A 326 -11.12 -13.17 -11.68
C TYR A 326 -10.54 -13.54 -13.04
N PRO A 327 -11.39 -13.67 -14.07
CA PRO A 327 -10.96 -14.19 -15.37
C PRO A 327 -10.21 -13.15 -16.20
N HIS A 328 -9.36 -13.59 -17.12
CA HIS A 328 -8.55 -12.73 -18.01
C HIS A 328 -9.34 -11.76 -18.93
N LYS A 329 -10.67 -11.92 -19.00
CA LYS A 329 -11.57 -10.97 -19.66
C LYS A 329 -11.79 -9.69 -18.84
N MET A 330 -11.52 -9.73 -17.53
CA MET A 330 -11.66 -8.61 -16.60
C MET A 330 -10.33 -7.87 -16.42
N GLY A 331 -9.24 -8.59 -16.16
CA GLY A 331 -7.86 -8.08 -16.07
C GLY A 331 -6.87 -9.23 -16.26
N LYS A 332 -5.58 -8.97 -16.49
CA LYS A 332 -4.60 -9.99 -16.93
C LYS A 332 -3.28 -10.00 -16.14
N SER A 333 -3.21 -9.20 -15.09
CA SER A 333 -2.02 -9.12 -14.24
C SER A 333 -2.44 -8.41 -12.96
N VAL A 334 -2.86 -9.19 -11.96
CA VAL A 334 -3.18 -8.63 -10.66
C VAL A 334 -1.95 -7.99 -10.05
N THR A 335 -2.10 -6.76 -9.56
CA THR A 335 -1.01 -6.07 -8.88
C THR A 335 -0.92 -6.53 -7.41
N GLY A 336 -2.05 -6.83 -6.78
CA GLY A 336 -2.17 -6.93 -5.32
C GLY A 336 -2.58 -5.59 -4.71
N GLY A 337 -2.56 -5.50 -3.38
CA GLY A 337 -3.17 -4.37 -2.68
C GLY A 337 -2.97 -4.37 -1.17
N TYR A 338 -3.77 -3.54 -0.48
CA TYR A 338 -3.71 -3.34 0.97
C TYR A 338 -5.11 -3.32 1.58
N VAL A 339 -5.23 -3.84 2.80
CA VAL A 339 -6.39 -3.55 3.64
C VAL A 339 -6.25 -2.11 4.13
N TYR A 340 -7.18 -1.23 3.75
CA TYR A 340 -7.12 0.17 4.17
C TYR A 340 -7.33 0.27 5.70
N ARG A 341 -6.37 0.88 6.38
CA ARG A 341 -6.36 1.14 7.84
C ARG A 341 -6.00 2.60 8.18
N GLY A 342 -6.07 3.49 7.20
CA GLY A 342 -5.80 4.92 7.38
C GLY A 342 -6.91 5.65 8.14
N CYS A 343 -6.63 6.89 8.51
CA CYS A 343 -7.51 7.73 9.32
C CYS A 343 -8.31 8.75 8.51
N GLU A 344 -7.84 9.15 7.32
CA GLU A 344 -8.48 10.20 6.53
C GLU A 344 -9.78 9.73 5.87
N SER A 345 -9.85 8.45 5.47
CA SER A 345 -10.98 7.83 4.77
C SER A 345 -11.57 6.66 5.57
N PRO A 346 -12.18 6.91 6.75
CA PRO A 346 -12.60 5.85 7.68
C PRO A 346 -13.65 4.89 7.11
N ASN A 347 -14.43 5.29 6.09
CA ASN A 347 -15.38 4.38 5.44
C ASN A 347 -14.70 3.30 4.59
N LEU A 348 -13.41 3.47 4.26
CA LEU A 348 -12.59 2.45 3.59
C LEU A 348 -12.04 1.41 4.56
N ASN A 349 -12.14 1.62 5.87
CA ASN A 349 -11.54 0.73 6.87
C ASN A 349 -11.99 -0.72 6.68
N GLY A 350 -11.01 -1.62 6.53
CA GLY A 350 -11.25 -3.06 6.35
C GLY A 350 -11.53 -3.49 4.91
N LEU A 351 -11.58 -2.57 3.94
CA LEU A 351 -11.60 -2.93 2.52
C LEU A 351 -10.19 -3.31 2.07
N TYR A 352 -10.03 -4.50 1.50
CA TYR A 352 -8.82 -4.85 0.75
C TYR A 352 -8.92 -4.24 -0.64
N ILE A 353 -8.19 -3.15 -0.87
CA ILE A 353 -8.18 -2.40 -2.14
C ILE A 353 -6.97 -2.83 -2.96
N PHE A 354 -7.21 -3.25 -4.20
CA PHE A 354 -6.20 -3.80 -5.10
C PHE A 354 -6.48 -3.36 -6.54
N GLY A 355 -5.53 -3.65 -7.43
CA GLY A 355 -5.64 -3.28 -8.83
C GLY A 355 -5.12 -4.35 -9.78
N ASP A 356 -5.31 -4.10 -11.07
CA ASP A 356 -4.79 -4.92 -12.17
C ASP A 356 -3.96 -4.05 -13.12
N PHE A 357 -2.71 -4.46 -13.33
CA PHE A 357 -1.72 -3.74 -14.12
C PHE A 357 -2.16 -3.55 -15.57
N MET A 358 -2.75 -4.56 -16.22
CA MET A 358 -3.07 -4.48 -17.65
C MET A 358 -4.35 -3.69 -17.94
N SER A 359 -5.38 -3.85 -17.12
CA SER A 359 -6.69 -3.20 -17.34
C SER A 359 -6.80 -1.83 -16.67
N GLY A 360 -5.96 -1.55 -15.67
CA GLY A 360 -6.05 -0.35 -14.85
C GLY A 360 -7.26 -0.32 -13.93
N ARG A 361 -7.94 -1.46 -13.73
CA ARG A 361 -9.08 -1.56 -12.82
C ARG A 361 -8.63 -1.44 -11.36
N LEU A 362 -9.39 -0.68 -10.58
CA LEU A 362 -9.31 -0.67 -9.12
C LEU A 362 -10.51 -1.43 -8.57
N MET A 363 -10.27 -2.28 -7.58
CA MET A 363 -11.24 -3.21 -7.03
C MET A 363 -11.09 -3.28 -5.52
N SER A 364 -12.14 -3.75 -4.84
CA SER A 364 -12.10 -4.03 -3.42
C SER A 364 -12.73 -5.37 -3.07
N LEU A 365 -12.20 -5.99 -2.03
CA LEU A 365 -12.82 -7.12 -1.35
C LEU A 365 -13.14 -6.73 0.09
N LYS A 366 -14.32 -7.16 0.56
CA LYS A 366 -14.72 -7.04 1.96
C LYS A 366 -15.15 -8.41 2.50
N GLU A 367 -14.57 -8.81 3.61
CA GLU A 367 -14.97 -10.06 4.28
C GLU A 367 -16.30 -9.85 5.00
N ASP A 368 -17.26 -10.74 4.75
CA ASP A 368 -18.42 -10.91 5.61
C ASP A 368 -18.02 -11.82 6.77
N HIS A 369 -17.80 -11.24 7.95
CA HIS A 369 -17.37 -12.00 9.13
C HIS A 369 -18.39 -13.04 9.62
N ALA A 370 -19.66 -12.94 9.22
CA ALA A 370 -20.66 -13.93 9.61
C ALA A 370 -20.58 -15.20 8.75
N THR A 371 -20.17 -15.08 7.48
CA THR A 371 -20.11 -16.20 6.53
C THR A 371 -18.69 -16.64 6.17
N GLY A 372 -17.71 -15.75 6.34
CA GLY A 372 -16.34 -15.90 5.83
C GLY A 372 -16.21 -15.65 4.33
N GLU A 373 -17.27 -15.21 3.65
CA GLU A 373 -17.25 -14.93 2.22
C GLU A 373 -16.69 -13.55 1.92
N TRP A 374 -16.00 -13.42 0.77
CA TRP A 374 -15.45 -12.15 0.31
C TRP A 374 -16.36 -11.52 -0.74
N GLN A 375 -16.86 -10.32 -0.43
CA GLN A 375 -17.70 -9.52 -1.30
C GLN A 375 -16.85 -8.63 -2.20
N TYR A 376 -17.07 -8.74 -3.51
CA TYR A 376 -16.40 -7.94 -4.53
C TYR A 376 -17.13 -6.61 -4.75
N SER A 377 -16.37 -5.52 -4.94
CA SER A 377 -16.89 -4.27 -5.47
C SER A 377 -15.86 -3.60 -6.38
N GLU A 378 -16.33 -3.05 -7.50
CA GLU A 378 -15.49 -2.23 -8.38
C GLU A 378 -15.27 -0.85 -7.73
N ILE A 379 -14.10 -0.25 -7.97
CA ILE A 379 -13.81 1.14 -7.60
C ILE A 379 -13.73 1.97 -8.88
N CYS A 380 -14.53 3.02 -8.93
CA CYS A 380 -14.60 3.96 -10.02
C CYS A 380 -14.15 5.34 -9.56
N MET A 381 -13.68 6.14 -10.51
CA MET A 381 -13.31 7.51 -10.23
C MET A 381 -14.56 8.39 -10.12
N GLY A 382 -14.66 9.13 -9.01
CA GLY A 382 -15.74 10.07 -8.77
C GLY A 382 -15.88 11.09 -9.90
N THR A 383 -17.11 11.35 -10.33
CA THR A 383 -17.40 12.36 -11.36
C THR A 383 -18.24 13.50 -10.80
N GLY A 384 -18.24 14.65 -11.49
CA GLY A 384 -19.06 15.79 -11.10
C GLY A 384 -18.73 16.26 -9.69
N GLN A 385 -19.71 16.18 -8.78
CA GLN A 385 -19.62 16.72 -7.43
C GLN A 385 -18.63 15.96 -6.53
N THR A 386 -18.42 14.67 -6.77
CA THR A 386 -17.62 13.79 -5.88
C THR A 386 -16.15 14.23 -5.78
N CYS A 387 -15.54 14.70 -6.87
CA CYS A 387 -14.14 15.13 -6.91
C CYS A 387 -13.97 16.63 -7.23
N MET A 388 -14.90 17.49 -6.77
CA MET A 388 -14.83 18.94 -7.06
C MET A 388 -13.77 19.71 -6.28
N PHE A 389 -13.24 19.16 -5.19
CA PHE A 389 -12.31 19.90 -4.34
C PHE A 389 -10.98 20.14 -5.05
N PRO A 390 -10.41 21.37 -4.96
CA PRO A 390 -9.13 21.68 -5.56
C PRO A 390 -8.04 20.68 -5.12
N GLY A 391 -7.31 20.13 -6.09
CA GLY A 391 -6.27 19.13 -5.86
C GLY A 391 -6.73 17.67 -5.91
N LEU A 392 -8.04 17.42 -5.92
CA LEU A 392 -8.58 16.10 -6.26
C LEU A 392 -8.65 15.91 -7.76
N ILE A 393 -8.30 14.71 -8.20
CA ILE A 393 -8.41 14.27 -9.59
C ILE A 393 -9.18 12.95 -9.66
N ASN A 394 -9.66 12.63 -10.84
CA ASN A 394 -10.49 11.47 -11.13
C ASN A 394 -9.99 10.68 -12.35
N ASN A 395 -8.70 10.80 -12.63
CA ASN A 395 -8.03 10.08 -13.70
C ASN A 395 -6.62 9.71 -13.25
N TYR A 396 -6.11 8.62 -13.80
CA TYR A 396 -4.78 8.09 -13.55
C TYR A 396 -4.32 7.31 -14.77
N TYR A 397 -3.02 7.01 -14.87
CA TYR A 397 -2.53 6.18 -15.95
C TYR A 397 -2.93 4.72 -15.79
N GLN A 398 -3.22 4.05 -16.91
CA GLN A 398 -3.76 2.70 -16.94
C GLN A 398 -2.90 1.66 -16.22
N TYR A 399 -1.57 1.68 -16.37
CA TYR A 399 -0.74 0.58 -15.87
C TYR A 399 -0.48 0.72 -14.37
N ILE A 400 -1.29 0.10 -13.52
CA ILE A 400 -1.14 0.10 -12.06
C ILE A 400 0.02 -0.82 -11.68
N ILE A 401 1.18 -0.23 -11.38
CA ILE A 401 2.42 -0.96 -11.11
C ILE A 401 2.43 -1.53 -9.70
N SER A 402 1.95 -0.78 -8.69
CA SER A 402 2.17 -1.16 -7.29
C SER A 402 1.24 -0.40 -6.34
N PHE A 403 1.16 -0.85 -5.09
CA PHE A 403 0.44 -0.19 -4.00
C PHE A 403 1.37 0.04 -2.82
N ALA A 404 1.02 1.00 -1.97
CA ALA A 404 1.77 1.32 -0.75
C ALA A 404 0.86 1.96 0.29
N GLU A 405 1.33 1.98 1.52
CA GLU A 405 0.79 2.82 2.58
C GLU A 405 1.85 3.77 3.11
N ASP A 406 1.42 4.92 3.65
CA ASP A 406 2.29 5.77 4.45
C ASP A 406 2.29 5.36 5.94
N GLU A 407 3.07 6.07 6.74
CA GLU A 407 3.21 5.79 8.17
C GLU A 407 1.88 5.88 8.94
N ALA A 408 0.93 6.69 8.45
CA ALA A 408 -0.41 6.85 9.00
C ALA A 408 -1.42 5.79 8.50
N GLY A 409 -1.04 4.93 7.56
CA GLY A 409 -1.90 3.90 6.96
C GLY A 409 -2.75 4.42 5.81
N GLU A 410 -2.46 5.61 5.29
CA GLU A 410 -3.15 6.09 4.09
C GLU A 410 -2.68 5.33 2.86
N LEU A 411 -3.61 5.05 1.94
CA LEU A 411 -3.36 4.19 0.79
C LEU A 411 -2.92 4.99 -0.44
N TYR A 412 -1.89 4.47 -1.10
CA TYR A 412 -1.34 4.99 -2.34
C TYR A 412 -1.25 3.87 -3.37
N PHE A 413 -1.27 4.25 -4.64
CA PHE A 413 -0.85 3.37 -5.73
C PHE A 413 0.03 4.10 -6.72
N MET A 414 0.85 3.32 -7.42
CA MET A 414 1.77 3.75 -8.46
C MET A 414 1.22 3.31 -9.81
N SER A 415 1.17 4.22 -10.78
CA SER A 415 0.84 3.84 -12.15
C SER A 415 1.67 4.59 -13.19
N THR A 416 1.72 4.06 -14.41
CA THR A 416 2.49 4.65 -15.51
C THR A 416 1.70 4.63 -16.82
N GLY A 417 1.98 5.61 -17.69
CA GLY A 417 1.49 5.59 -19.07
C GLY A 417 2.31 4.68 -19.99
N ILE A 418 3.57 4.40 -19.63
CA ILE A 418 4.49 3.56 -20.40
C ILE A 418 5.22 2.61 -19.43
N PRO A 419 4.96 1.30 -19.48
CA PRO A 419 5.52 0.33 -18.54
C PRO A 419 6.93 -0.10 -18.93
N SER A 420 7.84 0.87 -19.01
CA SER A 420 9.26 0.69 -19.33
C SER A 420 10.10 1.28 -18.22
N ALA A 421 11.12 0.55 -17.79
CA ALA A 421 12.05 0.99 -16.73
C ALA A 421 12.64 2.37 -17.00
N THR A 422 12.81 2.76 -18.27
CA THR A 422 13.50 4.02 -18.63
C THR A 422 12.55 5.20 -18.88
N ALA A 423 11.25 4.95 -19.00
CA ALA A 423 10.25 5.95 -19.37
C ALA A 423 9.76 6.73 -18.13
N PRO A 424 9.91 8.07 -18.07
CA PRO A 424 9.56 8.88 -16.90
C PRO A 424 8.06 9.23 -16.87
N HIS A 425 7.18 8.23 -17.01
CA HIS A 425 5.72 8.40 -17.06
C HIS A 425 5.01 7.91 -15.79
N GLY A 426 5.78 7.51 -14.77
CA GLY A 426 5.27 7.03 -13.50
C GLY A 426 4.76 8.14 -12.61
N VAL A 427 3.67 7.86 -11.91
CA VAL A 427 2.98 8.75 -10.98
C VAL A 427 2.56 7.98 -9.74
N VAL A 428 2.58 8.63 -8.58
CA VAL A 428 2.03 8.13 -7.32
C VAL A 428 0.75 8.89 -6.99
N TYR A 429 -0.31 8.16 -6.71
CA TYR A 429 -1.62 8.68 -6.36
C TYR A 429 -1.98 8.25 -4.93
N LYS A 430 -2.45 9.20 -4.12
CA LYS A 430 -3.13 8.91 -2.86
C LYS A 430 -4.61 8.65 -3.12
N VAL A 431 -5.18 7.62 -2.51
CA VAL A 431 -6.62 7.30 -2.58
C VAL A 431 -7.38 8.10 -1.52
N VAL A 432 -8.50 8.72 -1.92
CA VAL A 432 -9.32 9.57 -1.04
C VAL A 432 -10.81 9.25 -1.20
N ASP A 433 -11.48 8.98 -0.08
CA ASP A 433 -12.94 8.97 0.01
C ASP A 433 -13.47 10.37 0.34
N THR A 434 -14.29 10.93 -0.55
CA THR A 434 -14.85 12.28 -0.39
C THR A 434 -16.21 12.34 0.31
N SER A 435 -16.82 11.20 0.63
CA SER A 435 -18.14 11.13 1.26
C SER A 435 -18.20 11.83 2.62
N ARG A 436 -17.05 12.05 3.28
CA ARG A 436 -16.96 12.87 4.50
C ARG A 436 -16.98 14.38 4.23
N TYR A 437 -16.45 14.82 3.08
CA TYR A 437 -16.31 16.24 2.74
C TYR A 437 -17.64 16.85 2.27
N GLU A 438 -18.52 16.08 1.63
CA GLU A 438 -19.88 16.53 1.29
C GLU A 438 -20.69 16.90 2.55
N MET A 439 -20.45 16.21 3.67
CA MET A 439 -21.12 16.48 4.94
C MET A 439 -20.70 17.82 5.56
N PHE A 440 -19.43 18.19 5.42
CA PHE A 440 -18.93 19.52 5.81
C PHE A 440 -19.40 20.62 4.83
N PHE A 441 -19.60 20.29 3.56
CA PHE A 441 -20.01 21.26 2.54
C PHE A 441 -21.49 21.66 2.61
N LEU A 442 -22.40 20.72 2.91
CA LEU A 442 -23.80 21.05 3.20
C LEU A 442 -23.93 21.97 4.43
N GLN A 443 -23.00 21.86 5.38
CA GLN A 443 -22.91 22.75 6.54
C GLN A 443 -22.35 24.13 6.20
N SER A 444 -21.39 24.24 5.26
CA SER A 444 -20.82 25.55 4.89
C SER A 444 -21.64 26.31 3.85
N LEU A 445 -22.31 25.65 2.90
CA LEU A 445 -23.22 26.31 1.95
C LEU A 445 -24.42 26.97 2.63
N SER A 446 -24.95 26.36 3.69
CA SER A 446 -26.02 26.94 4.50
C SER A 446 -25.56 28.17 5.31
N VAL A 447 -24.27 28.21 5.69
CA VAL A 447 -23.63 29.37 6.34
C VAL A 447 -23.36 30.48 5.32
N VAL A 448 -22.80 30.16 4.14
CA VAL A 448 -22.42 31.16 3.12
C VAL A 448 -23.65 31.82 2.49
N GLN A 449 -24.75 31.09 2.26
CA GLN A 449 -25.99 31.68 1.74
C GLN A 449 -26.65 32.70 2.70
N ARG A 450 -26.32 32.69 4.00
CA ARG A 450 -26.86 33.67 4.96
C ARG A 450 -25.93 34.83 5.28
N VAL A 451 -24.60 34.67 5.16
CA VAL A 451 -23.66 35.78 5.37
C VAL A 451 -23.80 36.87 4.30
N GLN A 452 -24.24 36.53 3.08
CA GLN A 452 -24.50 37.55 2.03
C GLN A 452 -25.74 38.43 2.27
N VAL A 453 -26.56 38.18 3.31
CA VAL A 453 -27.82 38.92 3.52
C VAL A 453 -27.82 39.83 4.75
N SER A 454 -26.75 39.85 5.57
CA SER A 454 -26.72 40.75 6.74
C SER A 454 -25.32 41.18 7.15
N SER A 455 -24.95 42.41 6.74
CA SER A 455 -24.63 43.54 7.64
C SER A 455 -23.47 44.43 7.15
N PRO A 456 -23.64 45.77 7.17
CA PRO A 456 -22.54 46.72 7.19
C PRO A 456 -22.13 47.10 8.63
N MET A 457 -20.82 47.33 8.80
CA MET A 457 -20.13 48.08 9.88
C MET A 457 -19.97 47.44 11.29
N LEU A 458 -18.72 47.18 11.70
CA LEU A 458 -17.93 47.93 12.73
C LEU A 458 -16.64 47.19 13.12
N GLY A 459 -15.64 47.96 13.62
CA GLY A 459 -14.24 47.59 13.83
C GLY A 459 -13.85 46.86 15.14
N PRO A 460 -12.56 46.89 15.55
CA PRO A 460 -11.86 45.67 15.99
C PRO A 460 -11.60 45.52 17.50
N SER A 461 -11.09 44.31 17.84
CA SER A 461 -10.22 43.91 18.96
C SER A 461 -10.85 43.48 20.31
N VAL A 462 -10.64 42.20 20.67
CA VAL A 462 -10.51 41.68 22.04
C VAL A 462 -9.54 40.48 22.04
N GLU A 463 -8.45 40.57 22.82
CA GLU A 463 -7.56 39.45 23.20
C GLU A 463 -8.25 38.55 24.25
N LEU A 464 -7.98 37.24 24.23
CA LEU A 464 -8.44 36.31 25.27
C LEU A 464 -7.28 35.54 25.91
N ASP A 465 -7.33 35.58 27.24
CA ASP A 465 -6.36 35.16 28.24
C ASP A 465 -6.37 33.64 28.50
N GLN A 466 -5.23 33.11 28.96
CA GLN A 466 -4.97 31.70 29.19
C GLN A 466 -5.61 31.21 30.51
N GLY A 467 -6.50 30.21 30.44
CA GLY A 467 -6.84 29.44 31.63
C GLY A 467 -8.17 28.71 31.59
N THR A 468 -8.19 27.50 31.04
CA THR A 468 -8.86 26.30 31.58
C THR A 468 -8.75 25.17 30.55
N ALA A 469 -7.67 24.39 30.62
CA ALA A 469 -7.46 23.21 29.79
C ALA A 469 -8.06 21.99 30.49
N GLY A 470 -9.11 21.41 29.89
CA GLY A 470 -9.71 20.17 30.35
C GLY A 470 -10.79 19.68 29.41
N VAL A 471 -10.44 18.70 28.56
CA VAL A 471 -11.35 17.83 27.80
C VAL A 471 -12.07 18.48 26.61
N ILE A 472 -11.32 18.86 25.57
CA ILE A 472 -11.80 18.88 24.17
C ILE A 472 -10.61 18.46 23.29
N HIS A 473 -10.62 17.26 22.74
CA HIS A 473 -9.67 16.81 21.72
C HIS A 473 -10.45 16.33 20.48
N CYS A 474 -9.87 16.57 19.30
CA CYS A 474 -10.30 16.18 17.95
C CYS A 474 -11.35 16.98 17.16
N ARG A 475 -12.21 17.83 17.73
CA ARG A 475 -13.28 18.49 16.91
C ARG A 475 -13.00 19.92 16.42
N ALA A 476 -12.00 20.62 16.96
CA ALA A 476 -11.80 22.04 16.67
C ALA A 476 -10.60 22.38 15.76
N ALA A 477 -9.65 21.47 15.55
CA ALA A 477 -8.42 21.77 14.82
C ALA A 477 -8.65 22.05 13.32
N LEU A 478 -9.63 21.39 12.69
CA LEU A 478 -10.02 21.62 11.29
C LEU A 478 -10.83 22.92 11.08
N LEU A 479 -11.43 23.46 12.14
CA LEU A 479 -12.25 24.67 12.10
C LEU A 479 -11.42 25.96 12.12
N LEU A 480 -10.22 25.95 12.70
CA LEU A 480 -9.38 27.16 12.82
C LEU A 480 -8.58 27.49 11.56
N GLN A 481 -8.04 26.49 10.85
CA GLN A 481 -7.27 26.73 9.62
C GLN A 481 -8.12 27.20 8.43
N SER A 482 -9.41 26.83 8.40
CA SER A 482 -10.34 27.30 7.37
C SER A 482 -10.83 28.73 7.61
N TRP A 483 -10.72 29.24 8.84
CA TRP A 483 -11.19 30.58 9.22
C TRP A 483 -10.15 31.69 8.94
N GLU A 484 -8.86 31.43 9.15
CA GLU A 484 -7.80 32.42 8.91
C GLU A 484 -7.57 32.72 7.41
N SER A 485 -7.78 31.75 6.53
CA SER A 485 -7.56 31.92 5.07
C SER A 485 -8.64 32.74 4.37
N MET A 486 -9.86 32.77 4.90
CA MET A 486 -10.94 33.61 4.35
C MET A 486 -10.75 35.10 4.66
N LEU A 487 -9.91 35.46 5.64
CA LEU A 487 -9.70 36.85 6.06
C LEU A 487 -8.44 37.50 5.47
N SER A 488 -7.45 36.74 4.99
CA SER A 488 -6.14 37.30 4.60
C SER A 488 -5.96 37.61 3.10
N GLY A 489 -6.79 37.08 2.20
CA GLY A 489 -6.75 37.45 0.77
C GLY A 489 -5.47 37.08 0.01
N ASP A 490 -4.57 36.27 0.59
CA ASP A 490 -3.33 35.85 -0.06
C ASP A 490 -3.51 34.52 -0.82
N HIS A 491 -3.30 34.57 -2.14
CA HIS A 491 -3.23 33.40 -3.01
C HIS A 491 -1.87 32.69 -2.86
N GLN A 492 -1.68 31.94 -1.78
CA GLN A 492 -0.66 30.88 -1.71
C GLN A 492 -1.06 29.82 -0.67
N LEU A 493 -1.62 28.72 -1.14
CA LEU A 493 -1.84 27.51 -0.34
C LEU A 493 -0.49 26.85 -0.07
N VAL A 494 0.04 27.03 1.15
CA VAL A 494 0.99 26.09 1.75
C VAL A 494 0.21 25.30 2.78
N MET A 495 -0.06 24.03 2.48
CA MET A 495 -0.60 23.08 3.45
C MET A 495 0.43 22.85 4.55
N GLY A 496 0.30 23.57 5.66
CA GLY A 496 1.10 23.32 6.86
C GLY A 496 0.66 22.02 7.55
N PRO A 497 1.56 21.31 8.25
CA PRO A 497 1.27 20.01 8.84
C PRO A 497 0.26 20.18 9.98
N VAL A 498 -0.95 19.65 9.81
CA VAL A 498 -1.87 19.46 10.94
C VAL A 498 -1.31 18.32 11.79
N GLY A 499 -1.21 18.54 13.10
CA GLY A 499 -0.51 17.70 14.07
C GLY A 499 -0.82 16.20 13.94
N TRP A 500 0.26 15.43 13.76
CA TRP A 500 0.32 13.99 13.51
C TRP A 500 0.10 13.10 14.76
N ASP A 501 -0.25 13.69 15.92
CA ASP A 501 -0.36 12.97 17.20
C ASP A 501 -1.75 12.33 17.46
N ILE A 502 -2.68 12.39 16.49
CA ILE A 502 -4.04 11.84 16.66
C ILE A 502 -4.13 10.34 16.27
N CYS A 503 -3.07 9.79 15.66
CA CYS A 503 -3.07 8.45 15.07
C CYS A 503 -2.36 7.37 15.92
N SER A 504 -1.92 7.69 17.14
CA SER A 504 -1.15 6.76 18.01
C SER A 504 -1.92 6.24 19.21
#